data_AF-A0AAD4L2J3-F1
#
_entry.id   AF-A0AAD4L2J3-F1
#
_cell.length_a   1.000
_cell.length_b   1.000
_cell.length_c   1.000
_cell.angle_alpha   90.00
_cell.angle_beta   90.00
_cell.angle_gamma   90.00
#
_symmetry.space_group_name_H-M   'P 1'
#
loop_
_entity.id
_entity.type
_entity.pdbx_description
1 polymer ?
#
loop_
_entity_poly.entity_id
_entity_poly.type
_entity_poly.pdbx_seq_one_letter_code
_entity_poly.pdbx_strand_id
1 'polypeptide(L)'
;MTSETKANTSLTQPHPHKVARGNATIAMGVMSLIASILTGFLGSPVWTEPSTPTFNSKGQPEDPVIVIRALVVFFSGILWIAGLFAWVENLNKISAVLRNNSLIGGLAAANIGIVYTMLMSFPATSFRHYVIYTLWPTHVGLVIGALI
;
A
#
# COMPACT_ATOMS: atom_id res chain seq x y z
N MET A 1 1.60 -54.78 22.82
CA MET A 1 1.42 -54.31 21.42
C MET A 1 0.96 -52.86 21.46
N THR A 2 1.96 -51.98 21.35
CA THR A 2 1.96 -50.58 20.85
C THR A 2 0.65 -49.79 20.78
N SER A 3 0.46 -48.88 21.76
CA SER A 3 -0.47 -47.75 21.71
C SER A 3 0.24 -46.46 21.26
N GLU A 4 0.95 -46.51 20.14
CA GLU A 4 1.74 -45.36 19.64
C GLU A 4 1.33 -45.01 18.21
N THR A 5 0.17 -44.38 17.98
CA THR A 5 -0.05 -43.70 16.68
C THR A 5 -1.18 -42.67 16.68
N LYS A 6 -1.24 -41.73 17.64
CA LYS A 6 -2.08 -40.52 17.49
C LYS A 6 -1.44 -39.23 18.04
N ALA A 7 -0.11 -39.14 18.01
CA ALA A 7 0.61 -37.98 18.55
C ALA A 7 1.47 -37.20 17.55
N ASN A 8 1.38 -37.46 16.23
CA ASN A 8 2.32 -36.88 15.25
C ASN A 8 1.70 -36.00 14.15
N THR A 9 0.49 -35.46 14.33
CA THR A 9 -0.16 -34.64 13.30
C THR A 9 -0.59 -33.24 13.77
N SER A 10 0.17 -32.61 14.67
CA SER A 10 -0.09 -31.20 15.05
C SER A 10 1.11 -30.26 14.96
N LEU A 11 2.29 -30.73 14.50
CA LEU A 11 3.55 -29.99 14.65
C LEU A 11 4.01 -29.13 13.46
N THR A 12 3.18 -28.91 12.43
CA THR A 12 3.64 -28.14 11.24
C THR A 12 2.64 -27.14 10.67
N GLN A 13 1.45 -26.95 11.24
CA GLN A 13 0.60 -25.83 10.82
C GLN A 13 0.92 -24.56 11.62
N PRO A 14 1.43 -23.49 10.97
CA PRO A 14 1.55 -22.20 11.64
C PRO A 14 0.18 -21.78 12.13
N HIS A 15 0.09 -21.32 13.39
CA HIS A 15 -1.16 -20.83 13.97
C HIS A 15 -1.86 -19.87 12.99
N PRO A 16 -3.18 -19.99 12.78
CA PRO A 16 -3.91 -19.20 11.78
C PRO A 16 -3.69 -17.69 11.94
N HIS A 17 -3.48 -17.23 13.17
CA HIS A 17 -3.13 -15.84 13.48
C HIS A 17 -1.74 -15.40 12.98
N LYS A 18 -0.73 -16.29 13.00
CA LYS A 18 0.62 -15.99 12.49
C LYS A 18 0.61 -15.86 10.97
N VAL A 19 -0.11 -16.75 10.28
CA VAL A 19 -0.29 -16.70 8.82
C VAL A 19 -1.04 -15.44 8.42
N ALA A 20 -2.16 -15.15 9.08
CA ALA A 20 -2.94 -13.94 8.84
C ALA A 20 -2.11 -12.66 9.04
N ARG A 21 -1.31 -12.60 10.11
CA ARG A 21 -0.39 -11.47 10.35
C ARG A 21 0.66 -11.32 9.25
N GLY A 22 1.25 -12.42 8.79
CA GLY A 22 2.18 -12.42 7.67
C GLY A 22 1.53 -11.89 6.39
N ASN A 23 0.34 -12.40 6.06
CA ASN A 23 -0.42 -11.97 4.88
C ASN A 23 -0.84 -10.50 4.93
N ALA A 24 -1.27 -9.99 6.09
CA ALA A 24 -1.56 -8.57 6.27
C ALA A 24 -0.31 -7.72 6.03
N THR A 25 0.85 -8.15 6.55
CA THR A 25 2.13 -7.46 6.35
C THR A 25 2.53 -7.44 4.87
N ILE A 26 2.38 -8.57 4.17
CA ILE A 26 2.65 -8.66 2.73
C ILE A 26 1.72 -7.75 1.93
N ALA A 27 0.43 -7.74 2.24
CA ALA A 27 -0.55 -6.87 1.59
C ALA A 27 -0.17 -5.39 1.74
N MET A 28 0.25 -4.97 2.93
CA MET A 28 0.78 -3.61 3.17
C MET A 28 2.04 -3.31 2.36
N GLY A 29 2.96 -4.29 2.25
CA GLY A 29 4.16 -4.16 1.42
C GLY A 29 3.81 -3.93 -0.06
N VAL A 30 2.85 -4.70 -0.59
CA VAL A 30 2.34 -4.55 -1.96
C VAL A 30 1.71 -3.17 -2.17
N MET A 31 0.85 -2.74 -1.24
CA MET A 31 0.23 -1.40 -1.30
C MET A 31 1.27 -0.27 -1.29
N SER A 32 2.32 -0.41 -0.46
CA SER A 32 3.41 0.57 -0.37
C SER A 32 4.24 0.63 -1.67
N LEU A 33 4.53 -0.53 -2.26
CA LEU A 33 5.23 -0.61 -3.53
C LEU A 33 4.43 0.07 -4.65
N ILE A 34 3.13 -0.23 -4.72
CA ILE A 34 2.24 0.36 -5.73
C ILE A 34 2.13 1.88 -5.55
N ALA A 35 1.97 2.37 -4.32
CA ALA A 35 1.94 3.80 -4.04
C ALA A 35 3.24 4.50 -4.50
N SER A 36 4.38 3.82 -4.40
CA SER A 36 5.67 4.33 -4.88
C SER A 36 5.77 4.39 -6.40
N ILE A 37 5.33 3.32 -7.07
CA ILE A 37 5.25 3.27 -8.54
C ILE A 37 4.35 4.40 -9.03
N LEU A 38 3.15 4.53 -8.46
CA LEU A 38 2.21 5.60 -8.81
C LEU A 38 2.80 7.00 -8.57
N THR A 39 3.55 7.20 -7.48
CA THR A 39 4.19 8.48 -7.20
C THR A 39 5.27 8.82 -8.22
N GLY A 40 6.10 7.85 -8.62
CA GLY A 40 7.11 8.03 -9.65
C GLY A 40 6.48 8.32 -11.02
N PHE A 41 5.44 7.57 -11.39
CA PHE A 41 4.73 7.76 -12.65
C PHE A 41 4.01 9.11 -12.70
N LEU A 42 3.16 9.42 -11.72
CA LEU A 42 2.37 10.65 -11.66
C LEU A 42 3.22 11.90 -11.41
N GLY A 43 4.42 11.73 -10.85
CA GLY A 43 5.39 12.81 -10.67
C GLY A 43 6.25 13.10 -11.90
N SER A 44 6.09 12.36 -13.00
CA SER A 44 6.86 12.59 -14.22
C SER A 44 6.36 13.82 -15.00
N PRO A 45 7.21 14.49 -15.80
CA PRO A 45 6.85 15.69 -16.57
C PRO A 45 5.61 15.51 -17.44
N VAL A 46 5.43 14.29 -17.97
CA VAL A 46 4.29 13.86 -18.80
C VAL A 46 2.93 14.12 -18.16
N TRP A 47 2.83 14.06 -16.83
CA TRP A 47 1.57 14.25 -16.10
C TRP A 47 1.48 15.57 -15.34
N THR A 48 2.61 16.29 -15.24
CA THR A 48 2.73 17.49 -14.42
C THR A 48 2.87 18.76 -15.25
N GLU A 49 3.27 18.64 -16.51
CA GLU A 49 3.23 19.73 -17.47
C GLU A 49 1.84 19.77 -18.15
N PRO A 50 1.25 20.95 -18.35
CA PRO A 50 0.00 21.12 -19.08
C PRO A 50 0.25 20.95 -20.59
N SER A 51 0.66 19.76 -21.02
CA SER A 51 0.57 19.37 -22.42
C SER A 51 -0.86 18.88 -22.65
N THR A 52 -1.67 19.70 -23.33
CA THR A 52 -2.94 19.24 -23.90
C THR A 52 -2.66 17.94 -24.66
N PRO A 53 -3.37 16.82 -24.39
CA PRO A 53 -3.19 15.62 -25.17
C PRO A 53 -3.49 15.96 -26.63
N THR A 54 -2.47 15.94 -27.48
CA THR A 54 -2.64 16.21 -28.91
C THR A 54 -3.13 14.94 -29.57
N PHE A 55 -4.24 15.06 -30.30
CA PHE A 55 -4.80 13.98 -31.09
C PHE A 55 -4.62 14.30 -32.56
N ASN A 56 -4.19 13.32 -33.34
CA ASN A 56 -4.06 13.48 -34.78
C ASN A 56 -5.43 13.64 -35.46
N SER A 57 -5.45 13.93 -36.75
CA SER A 57 -6.69 14.07 -37.55
C SER A 57 -7.57 12.82 -37.61
N LYS A 58 -7.08 11.67 -37.11
CA LYS A 58 -7.81 10.41 -36.98
C LYS A 58 -8.32 10.16 -35.55
N GLY A 59 -8.15 11.11 -34.63
CA GLY A 59 -8.56 11.00 -33.23
C GLY A 59 -7.69 10.09 -32.37
N GLN A 60 -6.47 9.78 -32.80
CA GLN A 60 -5.51 8.98 -32.02
C GLN A 60 -4.52 9.89 -31.29
N PRO A 61 -4.11 9.54 -30.06
CA PRO A 61 -3.10 10.32 -29.35
C PRO A 61 -1.80 10.33 -30.15
N GLU A 62 -1.19 11.50 -30.29
CA GLU A 62 0.09 11.66 -30.99
C GLU A 62 1.22 10.92 -30.28
N ASP A 63 1.15 10.82 -28.95
CA ASP A 63 2.00 9.94 -28.15
C ASP A 63 1.21 8.68 -27.73
N PRO A 64 1.34 7.53 -28.42
CA PRO A 64 0.67 6.30 -28.02
C PRO A 64 1.13 5.77 -26.64
N VAL A 65 2.28 6.23 -26.13
CA VAL A 65 2.78 5.86 -24.80
C VAL A 65 1.89 6.42 -23.70
N ILE A 66 1.15 7.51 -23.93
CA ILE A 66 0.21 8.08 -22.94
C ILE A 66 -0.88 7.07 -22.54
N VAL A 67 -1.36 6.27 -23.50
CA VAL A 67 -2.39 5.24 -23.26
C VAL A 67 -1.82 4.13 -22.39
N ILE A 68 -0.61 3.67 -22.70
CA ILE A 68 0.08 2.63 -21.91
C ILE A 68 0.31 3.12 -20.47
N ARG A 69 0.77 4.37 -20.30
CA ARG A 69 0.97 4.96 -18.97
C ARG A 69 -0.34 5.09 -18.19
N ALA A 70 -1.43 5.52 -18.84
CA ALA A 70 -2.75 5.59 -18.23
C ALA A 70 -3.24 4.21 -17.77
N LEU A 71 -3.06 3.18 -18.60
CA LEU A 71 -3.39 1.79 -18.24
C LEU A 71 -2.56 1.30 -17.05
N VAL A 72 -1.26 1.60 -17.00
CA VAL A 72 -0.38 1.25 -15.86
C VAL A 72 -0.91 1.87 -14.57
N VAL A 73 -1.30 3.15 -14.59
CA VAL A 73 -1.89 3.84 -13.44
C VAL A 73 -3.20 3.18 -13.02
N PHE A 74 -4.08 2.87 -13.98
CA PHE A 74 -5.37 2.22 -13.73
C PHE A 74 -5.21 0.84 -13.09
N PHE A 75 -4.40 -0.05 -13.67
CA PHE A 75 -4.16 -1.39 -13.13
C PHE A 75 -3.42 -1.34 -11.79
N SER A 76 -2.51 -0.39 -11.60
CA SER A 76 -1.87 -0.15 -10.30
C SER A 76 -2.91 0.21 -9.24
N GLY A 77 -3.88 1.09 -9.55
CA GLY A 77 -4.98 1.41 -8.65
C GLY A 77 -5.82 0.18 -8.26
N ILE A 78 -6.15 -0.68 -9.22
CA ILE A 78 -6.86 -1.94 -8.96
C ILE A 78 -6.07 -2.84 -8.02
N LEU A 79 -4.77 -3.04 -8.28
CA LEU A 79 -3.91 -3.86 -7.43
C LEU A 79 -3.78 -3.29 -6.02
N TRP A 80 -3.75 -1.96 -5.88
CA TRP A 80 -3.72 -1.30 -4.58
C TRP A 80 -5.01 -1.58 -3.79
N ILE A 81 -6.17 -1.47 -4.45
CA ILE A 81 -7.49 -1.78 -3.86
C ILE A 81 -7.57 -3.26 -3.46
N ALA A 82 -7.09 -4.19 -4.31
CA ALA A 82 -7.04 -5.60 -3.98
C ALA A 82 -6.15 -5.87 -2.75
N GLY A 83 -5.00 -5.19 -2.67
CA GLY A 83 -4.13 -5.19 -1.50
C GLY A 83 -4.83 -4.69 -0.23
N LEU A 84 -5.63 -3.63 -0.32
CA LEU A 84 -6.41 -3.10 0.79
C LEU A 84 -7.43 -4.11 1.31
N PHE A 85 -8.19 -4.76 0.42
CA PHE A 85 -9.13 -5.80 0.81
C PHE A 85 -8.43 -6.99 1.46
N ALA A 86 -7.33 -7.45 0.88
CA ALA A 86 -6.52 -8.52 1.46
C ALA A 86 -5.97 -8.14 2.84
N TRP A 87 -5.52 -6.89 3.01
CA TRP A 87 -5.07 -6.39 4.30
C TRP A 87 -6.20 -6.42 5.35
N VAL A 88 -7.35 -5.82 5.05
CA VAL A 88 -8.51 -5.78 5.97
C VAL A 88 -8.98 -7.18 6.34
N GLU A 89 -9.09 -8.09 5.37
CA GLU A 89 -9.52 -9.46 5.60
C GLU A 89 -8.55 -10.20 6.54
N ASN A 90 -7.25 -10.04 6.33
CA ASN A 90 -6.24 -10.67 7.18
C ASN A 90 -6.13 -10.00 8.55
N LEU A 91 -6.31 -8.68 8.64
CA LEU A 91 -6.33 -7.93 9.90
C LEU A 91 -7.48 -8.39 10.82
N ASN A 92 -8.64 -8.70 10.25
CA ASN A 92 -9.80 -9.21 10.98
C ASN A 92 -9.61 -10.64 11.53
N LYS A 93 -8.63 -11.38 11.02
CA LYS A 93 -8.27 -12.71 11.51
C LYS A 93 -7.24 -12.65 12.66
N ILE A 94 -6.79 -11.46 13.06
CA ILE A 94 -5.81 -11.25 14.13
C ILE A 94 -6.55 -10.76 15.39
N SER A 95 -5.91 -10.82 16.56
CA SER A 95 -6.48 -10.30 17.82
C SER A 95 -6.80 -8.80 17.72
N ALA A 96 -7.85 -8.38 18.43
CA ALA A 96 -8.28 -6.98 18.46
C ALA A 96 -7.17 -6.03 18.98
N VAL A 97 -6.31 -6.50 19.88
CA VAL A 97 -5.17 -5.73 20.41
C VAL A 97 -4.17 -5.40 19.30
N LEU A 98 -3.71 -6.41 18.53
CA LEU A 98 -2.76 -6.21 17.42
C LEU A 98 -3.36 -5.36 16.30
N ARG A 99 -4.66 -5.54 16.01
CA ARG A 99 -5.38 -4.70 15.06
C ARG A 99 -5.37 -3.23 15.51
N ASN A 100 -5.68 -2.97 16.78
CA ASN A 100 -5.70 -1.61 17.31
C ASN A 100 -4.29 -1.00 17.34
N ASN A 101 -3.27 -1.78 17.71
CA ASN A 101 -1.88 -1.34 17.65
C ASN A 101 -1.47 -0.95 16.22
N SER A 102 -1.84 -1.76 15.22
CA SER A 102 -1.63 -1.44 13.80
C SER A 102 -2.25 -0.09 13.43
N LEU A 103 -3.55 0.11 13.71
CA LEU A 103 -4.26 1.35 13.41
C LEU A 103 -3.64 2.57 14.11
N ILE A 104 -3.30 2.43 15.40
CA ILE A 104 -2.65 3.50 16.18
C ILE A 104 -1.28 3.83 15.59
N GLY A 105 -0.47 2.83 15.27
CA GLY A 105 0.84 3.01 14.65
C GLY A 105 0.74 3.74 13.31
N GLY A 106 -0.23 3.34 12.47
CA GLY A 106 -0.53 4.00 11.20
C GLY A 106 -0.88 5.47 11.37
N LEU A 107 -1.81 5.77 12.28
CA LEU A 107 -2.27 7.14 12.55
C LEU A 107 -1.15 8.01 13.14
N ALA A 108 -0.37 7.47 14.07
CA ALA A 108 0.77 8.18 14.67
C ALA A 108 1.82 8.52 13.61
N ALA A 109 2.18 7.57 12.74
CA ALA A 109 3.12 7.80 11.67
C ALA A 109 2.60 8.79 10.61
N ALA A 110 1.32 8.74 10.28
CA ALA A 110 0.67 9.73 9.40
C ALA A 110 0.80 11.15 9.96
N ASN A 111 0.51 11.32 11.26
CA ASN A 111 0.57 12.61 11.94
C ASN A 111 2.00 13.16 12.02
N ILE A 112 3.00 12.31 12.31
CA ILE A 112 4.42 12.71 12.26
C ILE A 112 4.76 13.24 10.85
N GLY A 113 4.28 12.54 9.83
CA GLY A 113 4.41 12.92 8.44
C GLY A 113 3.84 14.29 8.10
N ILE A 114 2.60 14.56 8.54
CA ILE A 114 1.93 15.85 8.33
C ILE A 114 2.64 16.98 9.09
N VAL A 115 3.06 16.75 10.34
CA VAL A 115 3.82 17.75 11.10
C VAL A 115 5.14 18.07 10.40
N TYR A 116 5.83 17.06 9.88
CA TYR A 116 7.07 17.26 9.12
C TYR A 116 6.84 18.11 7.86
N THR A 117 5.77 17.87 7.10
CA THR A 117 5.49 18.69 5.91
C THR A 117 5.15 20.13 6.26
N MET A 118 4.43 20.36 7.36
CA MET A 118 4.14 21.70 7.88
C MET A 118 5.42 22.44 8.29
N LEU A 119 6.33 21.79 9.02
CA LEU A 119 7.60 22.39 9.46
C LEU A 119 8.51 22.75 8.28
N MET A 120 8.58 21.89 7.27
CA MET A 120 9.42 22.11 6.09
C MET A 120 8.83 23.09 5.08
N SER A 121 7.64 23.64 5.35
CA SER A 121 6.93 24.59 4.47
C SER A 121 6.83 24.10 3.02
N PHE A 122 6.70 22.78 2.81
CA PHE A 122 6.48 22.26 1.47
C PHE A 122 5.15 22.79 0.94
N PRO A 123 5.06 23.17 -0.35
CA PRO A 123 3.80 23.59 -0.93
C PRO A 123 2.77 22.47 -0.74
N ALA A 124 1.70 22.78 0.01
CA ALA A 124 0.79 21.84 0.65
C ALA A 124 -0.06 20.96 -0.30
N THR A 125 0.21 20.96 -1.60
CA THR A 125 -0.76 20.54 -2.63
C THR A 125 -0.23 19.52 -3.62
N SER A 126 1.05 19.17 -3.55
CA SER A 126 1.63 18.18 -4.45
C SER A 126 1.27 16.76 -3.98
N PHE A 127 0.51 16.01 -4.78
CA PHE A 127 0.17 14.59 -4.53
C PHE A 127 1.40 13.76 -4.14
N ARG A 128 2.55 14.03 -4.78
CA ARG A 128 3.84 13.41 -4.46
C ARG A 128 4.28 13.64 -3.02
N HIS A 129 4.11 14.85 -2.49
CA HIS A 129 4.47 15.15 -1.09
C HIS A 129 3.55 14.42 -0.11
N TYR A 130 2.24 14.36 -0.40
CA TYR A 130 1.31 13.57 0.40
C TYR A 130 1.70 12.08 0.44
N VAL A 131 2.07 11.49 -0.70
CA VAL A 131 2.45 10.07 -0.72
C VAL A 131 3.75 9.82 0.05
N ILE A 132 4.79 10.63 -0.18
CA ILE A 132 6.11 10.44 0.44
C ILE A 132 6.04 10.68 1.95
N TYR A 133 5.41 11.77 2.36
CA TYR A 133 5.52 12.23 3.74
C TYR A 133 4.35 11.83 4.61
N THR A 134 3.19 11.46 4.05
CA THR A 134 2.04 11.05 4.87
C THR A 134 1.72 9.59 4.65
N LEU A 135 1.46 9.19 3.39
CA LEU A 135 0.99 7.85 3.08
C LEU A 135 2.04 6.78 3.38
N TRP A 136 3.31 6.99 3.01
CA TRP A 136 4.39 6.03 3.29
C TRP A 136 4.62 5.80 4.80
N PRO A 137 4.77 6.86 5.63
CA PRO A 137 4.80 6.70 7.07
C PRO A 137 3.58 5.96 7.61
N THR A 138 2.36 6.23 7.11
CA THR A 138 1.17 5.47 7.51
C THR A 138 1.35 3.97 7.26
N HIS A 139 1.82 3.56 6.08
CA HIS A 139 2.03 2.14 5.79
C HIS A 139 3.06 1.50 6.72
N VAL A 140 4.17 2.20 6.99
CA VAL A 140 5.20 1.74 7.93
C VAL A 140 4.62 1.60 9.34
N GLY A 141 3.85 2.60 9.80
CA GLY A 141 3.20 2.59 11.10
C GLY A 141 2.19 1.45 11.25
N LEU A 142 1.39 1.18 10.20
CA LEU A 142 0.45 0.06 10.16
C LEU A 142 1.16 -1.28 10.25
N VAL A 143 2.28 -1.46 9.55
CA VAL A 143 3.11 -2.68 9.62
C VAL A 143 3.72 -2.83 11.00
N ILE A 144 4.41 -1.82 11.50
CA ILE A 144 5.07 -1.87 12.80
C ILE A 144 4.04 -2.15 13.89
N GLY A 145 2.91 -1.44 13.91
CA GLY A 145 1.84 -1.65 14.89
C GLY A 145 1.18 -3.03 14.80
N ALA A 146 1.17 -3.68 13.63
CA ALA A 146 0.73 -5.07 13.51
C ALA A 146 1.78 -6.07 14.02
N LEU A 147 3.02 -5.62 14.27
CA LEU A 147 4.12 -6.45 14.71
C LEU A 147 4.36 -6.45 16.23
N ILE A 148 3.97 -5.37 16.93
CA ILE A 148 4.10 -5.17 18.39
C ILE A 148 2.76 -5.42 19.09
#